data_AF-A0A662KHM9-F1
#
_entry.id   AF-A0A662KHM9-F1
#
_cell.length_a   1.000
_cell.length_b   1.000
_cell.length_c   1.000
_cell.angle_alpha   90.00
_cell.angle_beta   90.00
_cell.angle_gamma   90.00
#
_symmetry.space_group_name_H-M   'P 1'
#
loop_
_entity.id
_entity.type
_entity.pdbx_description
1 polymer ?
#
loop_
_entity_poly.entity_id
_entity_poly.type
_entity_poly.pdbx_seq_one_letter_code
_entity_poly.pdbx_strand_id
1 'polypeptide(L)'
;NEWYFLTVVWTYDNPLVYLDGVLDMTPGEREYPEGNESGISIGQLSNGNNSFNGEVDEFYIYNCARSSQQVYQDYLDMKDGLSDHRTLVASETSLGDAWSCTITPNNSVTDGDPIDSEVLIIEAYGGGK
;
A
#
# COMPACT_ATOMS: atom_id res chain seq x y z
N ASN A 1 20.41 -11.74 6.70
CA ASN A 1 18.99 -11.48 6.47
C ASN A 1 18.87 -10.02 6.12
N GLU A 2 18.24 -9.70 5.01
CA GLU A 2 18.10 -8.33 4.53
C GLU A 2 16.62 -8.11 4.22
N TRP A 3 16.06 -7.05 4.79
CA TRP A 3 14.67 -6.67 4.58
C TRP A 3 14.61 -5.66 3.43
N TYR A 4 13.65 -5.87 2.54
CA TYR A 4 13.42 -5.02 1.38
C TYR A 4 11.98 -4.52 1.41
N PHE A 5 11.77 -3.28 0.97
CA PHE A 5 10.45 -2.73 0.79
C PHE A 5 10.03 -2.85 -0.67
N LEU A 6 9.05 -3.70 -0.95
CA LEU A 6 8.53 -3.94 -2.29
C LEU A 6 7.18 -3.24 -2.47
N THR A 7 7.03 -2.50 -3.57
CA THR A 7 5.72 -1.96 -3.97
C THR A 7 5.42 -2.31 -5.42
N VAL A 8 4.21 -2.78 -5.67
CA VAL A 8 3.70 -3.04 -7.02
C VAL A 8 2.52 -2.11 -7.28
N VAL A 9 2.64 -1.29 -8.32
CA VAL A 9 1.59 -0.35 -8.73
C VAL A 9 0.98 -0.85 -10.03
N TRP A 10 -0.29 -1.25 -9.97
CA TRP A 10 -1.05 -1.65 -11.14
C TRP A 10 -1.66 -0.42 -11.81
N THR A 11 -1.33 -0.20 -13.08
CA THR A 11 -1.93 0.87 -13.91
C THR A 11 -2.64 0.23 -15.11
N TYR A 12 -3.10 1.02 -16.10
CA TYR A 12 -3.72 0.48 -17.31
C TYR A 12 -2.75 -0.35 -18.17
N ASP A 13 -1.45 -0.09 -18.04
CA ASP A 13 -0.40 -0.80 -18.73
C ASP A 13 0.28 -1.82 -17.80
N ASN A 14 1.54 -2.15 -18.09
CA ASN A 14 2.36 -2.99 -17.25
C ASN A 14 2.44 -2.47 -15.81
N PRO A 15 2.41 -3.36 -14.80
CA PRO A 15 2.66 -2.96 -13.43
C PRO A 15 4.06 -2.39 -13.27
N LEU A 16 4.17 -1.37 -12.42
CA LEU A 16 5.43 -0.79 -12.00
C LEU A 16 5.87 -1.46 -10.70
N VAL A 17 7.13 -1.86 -10.63
CA VAL A 17 7.72 -2.47 -9.43
C VAL A 17 8.72 -1.49 -8.84
N TYR A 18 8.65 -1.26 -7.54
CA TYR A 18 9.57 -0.41 -6.80
C TYR A 18 10.27 -1.24 -5.74
N LEU A 19 11.60 -1.11 -5.66
CA LEU A 19 12.44 -1.68 -4.62
C LEU A 19 13.01 -0.53 -3.78
N ASP A 20 12.79 -0.58 -2.47
CA ASP A 20 13.24 0.44 -1.51
C ASP A 20 12.85 1.87 -1.94
N GLY A 21 11.60 2.00 -2.41
CA GLY A 21 11.01 3.27 -2.85
C GLY A 21 11.45 3.75 -4.23
N VAL A 22 12.34 3.04 -4.93
CA VAL A 22 12.86 3.43 -6.25
C VAL A 22 12.28 2.53 -7.34
N LEU A 23 11.85 3.12 -8.45
CA LEU A 23 11.32 2.38 -9.60
C LEU A 23 12.38 1.42 -10.15
N ASP A 24 12.08 0.13 -10.11
CA ASP A 24 12.89 -0.92 -10.71
C ASP A 24 12.18 -1.42 -11.98
N MET A 25 12.71 -1.01 -13.13
CA MET A 25 12.18 -1.38 -14.44
C MET A 25 12.94 -2.56 -15.06
N THR A 26 13.38 -3.53 -14.26
CA THR A 26 14.02 -4.72 -14.82
C THR A 26 13.06 -5.44 -15.79
N PRO A 27 13.44 -5.63 -17.08
CA PRO A 27 12.63 -6.37 -18.04
C PRO A 27 12.56 -7.85 -17.64
N GLY A 28 11.37 -8.43 -17.65
CA GLY A 28 11.14 -9.85 -17.40
C GLY A 28 9.92 -10.34 -18.17
N GLU A 29 9.69 -11.65 -18.19
CA GLU A 29 8.42 -12.20 -18.71
C GLU A 29 7.26 -11.74 -17.82
N ARG A 30 6.27 -11.14 -18.46
CA ARG A 30 5.11 -10.50 -17.81
C ARG A 30 3.85 -11.28 -18.16
N GLU A 31 3.83 -12.57 -17.84
CA GLU A 31 2.60 -13.34 -17.82
C GLU A 31 1.92 -13.11 -16.47
N TYR A 32 1.10 -12.06 -16.40
CA TYR A 32 0.29 -11.80 -15.22
C TYR A 32 -1.06 -12.50 -15.41
N PRO A 33 -1.45 -13.45 -14.55
CA PRO A 33 -2.81 -13.97 -14.57
C PRO A 33 -3.79 -12.82 -14.35
N GLU A 34 -4.97 -12.89 -14.99
CA GLU A 34 -6.01 -11.87 -14.84
C GLU A 34 -6.32 -11.66 -13.35
N GLY A 35 -6.05 -10.46 -12.84
CA GLY A 35 -6.34 -10.12 -11.45
C GLY A 35 -7.84 -9.95 -11.27
N ASN A 36 -8.55 -11.02 -10.89
CA ASN A 36 -9.95 -11.04 -10.40
C ASN A 36 -10.31 -12.44 -9.83
N GLU A 37 -9.41 -13.09 -9.08
CA GLU A 37 -9.72 -14.36 -8.41
C GLU A 37 -10.50 -14.12 -7.09
N SER A 38 -11.28 -15.11 -6.65
CA SER A 38 -12.15 -15.04 -5.47
C SER A 38 -11.43 -15.02 -4.12
N GLY A 39 -10.10 -14.90 -4.12
CA GLY A 39 -9.29 -14.84 -2.91
C GLY A 39 -7.87 -14.35 -3.19
N ILE A 40 -7.20 -13.89 -2.14
CA ILE A 40 -5.79 -13.51 -2.16
C ILE A 40 -4.96 -14.63 -1.52
N SER A 41 -3.90 -15.05 -2.21
CA SER A 41 -2.87 -15.94 -1.65
C SER A 41 -1.60 -15.13 -1.41
N ILE A 42 -1.06 -15.20 -0.19
CA ILE A 42 0.20 -14.56 0.18
C ILE A 42 1.22 -15.65 0.49
N GLY A 43 2.41 -15.55 -0.09
CA GLY A 43 3.50 -16.50 0.12
C GLY A 43 3.42 -17.80 -0.69
N GLN A 44 2.45 -17.94 -1.60
CA GLN A 44 2.33 -19.10 -2.51
C GLN A 44 1.39 -18.76 -3.68
N LEU A 45 1.50 -19.47 -4.80
CA LEU A 45 0.47 -19.41 -5.85
C LEU A 45 -0.83 -20.08 -5.41
N SER A 46 -1.97 -19.64 -5.95
CA SER A 46 -3.30 -20.17 -5.61
C SER A 46 -3.46 -21.67 -5.89
N ASN A 47 -2.64 -22.23 -6.79
CA ASN A 47 -2.59 -23.67 -7.09
C ASN A 47 -1.73 -24.49 -6.12
N GLY A 48 -1.16 -23.88 -5.07
CA GLY A 48 -0.31 -24.56 -4.09
C GLY A 48 1.13 -24.81 -4.55
N ASN A 49 1.57 -24.25 -5.69
CA ASN A 49 2.96 -24.31 -6.13
C ASN A 49 3.75 -23.04 -5.77
N ASN A 50 5.09 -23.10 -5.91
CA ASN A 50 6.00 -21.97 -5.76
C ASN A 50 5.83 -21.21 -4.43
N SER A 51 5.97 -21.93 -3.32
CA SER A 51 5.97 -21.30 -1.99
C SER A 51 7.16 -20.36 -1.82
N PHE A 52 6.90 -19.17 -1.31
CA PHE A 52 7.91 -18.22 -0.88
C PHE A 52 8.59 -18.73 0.40
N ASN A 53 9.92 -18.75 0.41
CA ASN A 53 10.71 -19.13 1.57
C ASN A 53 11.38 -17.87 2.14
N GLY A 54 10.66 -17.15 3.00
CA GLY A 54 11.11 -15.92 3.63
C GLY A 54 10.08 -15.41 4.63
N GLU A 55 10.35 -14.23 5.18
CA GLU A 55 9.45 -13.54 6.11
C GLU A 55 8.82 -12.34 5.39
N VAL A 56 7.56 -12.05 5.72
CA VAL A 56 6.80 -10.90 5.21
C VAL A 56 6.22 -10.19 6.41
N ASP A 57 6.34 -8.87 6.44
CA ASP A 57 5.74 -8.03 7.46
C ASP A 57 5.14 -6.77 6.80
N GLU A 58 4.20 -6.13 7.50
CA GLU A 58 3.64 -4.83 7.13
C GLU A 58 3.07 -4.79 5.70
N PHE A 59 2.04 -5.62 5.44
CA PHE A 59 1.41 -5.78 4.13
C PHE A 59 0.20 -4.87 3.93
N TYR A 60 0.16 -4.17 2.78
CA TYR A 60 -0.90 -3.23 2.44
C TYR A 60 -1.40 -3.46 1.00
N ILE A 61 -2.71 -3.29 0.80
CA ILE A 61 -3.35 -3.24 -0.53
C ILE A 61 -4.15 -1.96 -0.62
N TYR A 62 -3.96 -1.23 -1.72
CA TYR A 62 -4.72 -0.02 -2.01
C TYR A 62 -5.63 -0.25 -3.22
N ASN A 63 -6.80 0.37 -3.20
CA ASN A 63 -7.74 0.37 -4.32
C ASN A 63 -7.41 1.43 -5.38
N CYS A 64 -6.26 2.08 -5.26
CA CYS A 64 -5.77 3.11 -6.17
C CYS A 64 -4.29 2.89 -6.49
N ALA A 65 -3.87 3.38 -7.66
CA ALA A 65 -2.46 3.42 -8.03
C ALA A 65 -1.75 4.54 -7.25
N ARG A 66 -0.74 4.18 -6.45
CA ARG A 66 0.08 5.14 -5.71
C ARG A 66 1.02 5.90 -6.63
N SER A 67 1.18 7.22 -6.40
CA SER A 67 2.22 8.00 -7.08
C SER A 67 3.62 7.57 -6.66
N SER A 68 4.63 7.80 -7.51
CA SER A 68 6.03 7.45 -7.19
C SER A 68 6.55 8.21 -5.98
N GLN A 69 6.08 9.45 -5.76
CA GLN A 69 6.39 10.24 -4.58
C GLN A 69 5.83 9.60 -3.32
N GLN A 70 4.58 9.11 -3.36
CA GLN A 70 3.99 8.44 -2.22
C GLN A 70 4.68 7.10 -1.93
N VAL A 71 5.02 6.31 -2.95
CA VAL A 71 5.79 5.06 -2.77
C VAL A 71 7.13 5.31 -2.08
N TYR A 72 7.84 6.37 -2.48
CA TYR A 72 9.09 6.74 -1.83
C TYR A 72 8.89 7.19 -0.37
N GLN A 73 7.82 7.94 -0.10
CA GLN A 73 7.48 8.35 1.26
C GLN A 73 7.11 7.14 2.15
N ASP A 74 6.34 6.18 1.62
CA ASP A 74 5.97 4.96 2.33
C ASP A 74 7.21 4.14 2.72
N TYR A 75 8.21 4.07 1.84
CA TYR A 75 9.51 3.48 2.15
C TYR A 75 10.23 4.22 3.27
N LEU A 76 10.32 5.55 3.20
CA LEU A 76 10.99 6.36 4.21
C LEU A 76 10.35 6.22 5.60
N ASP A 77 9.03 6.12 5.66
CA ASP A 77 8.30 5.91 6.91
C ASP A 77 8.59 4.53 7.53
N MET A 78 8.96 3.53 6.73
CA MET A 78 9.11 2.14 7.20
C MET A 78 10.53 1.63 7.32
N LYS A 79 11.49 2.19 6.58
CA LYS A 79 12.85 1.63 6.43
C LYS A 79 13.59 1.38 7.76
N ASP A 80 13.20 2.10 8.82
CA ASP A 80 13.80 2.02 10.16
C ASP A 80 12.96 1.15 11.12
N GLY A 81 11.98 0.40 10.59
CA GLY A 81 11.07 -0.46 11.35
C GLY A 81 9.97 0.30 12.10
N LEU A 82 9.65 1.51 11.67
CA LEU A 82 8.57 2.32 12.23
C LEU A 82 7.25 2.02 11.51
N SER A 83 6.18 1.83 12.27
CA SER A 83 4.82 1.61 11.74
C SER A 83 3.73 2.36 12.51
N ASP A 84 4.12 3.29 13.38
CA ASP A 84 3.19 4.08 14.21
C ASP A 84 2.56 5.27 13.45
N HIS A 85 3.13 5.67 12.32
CA HIS A 85 2.56 6.71 11.47
C HIS A 85 2.77 6.45 9.97
N ARG A 86 1.99 7.17 9.16
CA ARG A 86 2.15 7.28 7.71
C ARG A 86 2.00 8.72 7.27
N THR A 87 2.83 9.12 6.34
CA THR A 87 2.87 10.47 5.78
C THR A 87 2.23 10.45 4.40
N LEU A 88 1.15 11.22 4.22
CA LEU A 88 0.64 11.50 2.89
C LEU A 88 1.44 12.64 2.25
N VAL A 89 1.90 12.44 1.03
CA VAL A 89 2.57 13.51 0.28
C VAL A 89 1.54 14.51 -0.25
N ALA A 90 1.96 15.76 -0.43
CA ALA A 90 1.06 16.83 -0.87
C ALA A 90 0.36 16.55 -2.21
N SER A 91 0.98 15.79 -3.11
CA SER A 91 0.38 15.40 -4.39
C SER A 91 -0.79 14.41 -4.27
N GLU A 92 -0.97 13.80 -3.10
CA GLU A 92 -2.10 12.91 -2.77
C GLU A 92 -3.23 13.66 -2.05
N THR A 93 -3.11 14.97 -1.86
CA THR A 93 -4.08 15.78 -1.12
C THR A 93 -4.53 17.00 -1.92
N SER A 94 -5.77 17.40 -1.72
CA SER A 94 -6.36 18.62 -2.25
C SER A 94 -7.02 19.44 -1.14
N LEU A 95 -7.07 20.77 -1.31
CA LEU A 95 -7.79 21.65 -0.40
C LEU A 95 -9.27 21.28 -0.39
N GLY A 96 -9.84 21.16 0.82
CA GLY A 96 -11.21 20.74 1.04
C GLY A 96 -11.40 19.23 1.16
N ASP A 97 -10.36 18.42 0.98
CA ASP A 97 -10.46 16.98 1.22
C ASP A 97 -10.84 16.70 2.68
N ALA A 98 -11.76 15.77 2.87
CA ALA A 98 -12.20 15.30 4.17
C ALA A 98 -11.74 13.84 4.35
N TRP A 99 -10.88 13.62 5.33
CA TRP A 99 -10.26 12.33 5.61
C TRP A 99 -10.81 11.75 6.91
N SER A 100 -11.25 10.51 6.86
CA SER A 100 -11.60 9.70 8.03
C SER A 100 -11.19 8.26 7.79
N CYS A 101 -11.04 7.47 8.85
CA CYS A 101 -10.87 6.04 8.73
C CYS A 101 -12.01 5.31 9.44
N THR A 102 -12.37 4.15 8.89
CA THR A 102 -13.31 3.20 9.49
C THR A 102 -12.55 1.90 9.69
N ILE A 103 -12.53 1.39 10.92
CA ILE A 103 -11.91 0.12 11.25
C ILE A 103 -13.01 -0.91 11.47
N THR A 104 -13.00 -1.96 10.65
CA THR A 104 -13.88 -3.13 10.82
C THR A 104 -13.02 -4.32 11.25
N PRO A 105 -13.03 -4.72 12.53
CA PRO A 105 -12.25 -5.88 12.97
C PRO A 105 -12.82 -7.17 12.36
N ASN A 106 -11.96 -8.09 11.91
CA ASN A 106 -12.36 -9.36 11.32
C ASN A 106 -11.63 -10.53 12.02
N ASN A 107 -12.34 -11.64 12.26
CA ASN A 107 -11.81 -12.83 12.93
C ASN A 107 -11.72 -14.07 12.00
N SER A 108 -11.67 -13.85 10.69
CA SER A 108 -11.72 -14.85 9.60
C SER A 108 -13.08 -15.51 9.34
N VAL A 109 -14.10 -15.25 10.16
CA VAL A 109 -15.46 -15.81 9.96
C VAL A 109 -16.52 -14.70 9.90
N THR A 110 -16.35 -13.67 10.72
CA THR A 110 -17.30 -12.56 10.86
C THR A 110 -16.58 -11.25 11.07
N ASP A 111 -17.12 -10.20 10.46
CA ASP A 111 -16.78 -8.82 10.78
C ASP A 111 -17.45 -8.40 12.09
N GLY A 112 -16.75 -7.61 12.90
CA GLY A 112 -17.31 -6.91 14.05
C GLY A 112 -17.90 -5.56 13.66
N ASP A 113 -18.41 -4.84 14.66
CA ASP A 113 -18.97 -3.50 14.45
C ASP A 113 -17.86 -2.52 14.02
N PRO A 114 -18.10 -1.70 12.98
CA PRO A 114 -17.14 -0.70 12.54
C PRO A 114 -16.99 0.42 13.58
N ILE A 115 -15.78 0.95 13.70
CA ILE A 115 -15.47 2.13 14.50
C ILE A 115 -14.91 3.20 13.56
N ASP A 116 -15.51 4.38 13.58
CA ASP A 116 -15.10 5.54 12.78
C ASP A 116 -14.19 6.48 13.58
N SER A 117 -13.24 7.10 12.90
CA SER A 117 -12.50 8.25 13.42
C SER A 117 -13.29 9.54 13.29
N GLU A 118 -12.78 10.61 13.91
CA GLU A 118 -13.15 11.97 13.54
C GLU A 118 -12.73 12.30 12.10
N VAL A 119 -13.35 13.32 11.52
CA VAL A 119 -13.02 13.82 10.17
C VAL A 119 -11.97 14.93 10.24
N LEU A 120 -10.92 14.80 9.44
CA LEU A 120 -9.90 15.82 9.22
C LEU A 120 -10.13 16.52 7.89
N ILE A 121 -10.20 17.85 7.88
CA ILE A 121 -10.37 18.64 6.65
C ILE A 121 -9.05 19.32 6.29
N ILE A 122 -8.63 19.19 5.04
CA ILE A 122 -7.45 19.88 4.51
C ILE A 122 -7.83 21.32 4.20
N GLU A 123 -7.41 22.24 5.06
CA GLU A 123 -7.67 23.67 4.89
C GLU A 123 -6.46 24.42 4.34
N ALA A 124 -6.73 25.57 3.71
CA ALA A 124 -5.68 26.45 3.26
C ALA A 124 -4.90 26.99 4.48
N TYR A 125 -3.57 26.96 4.40
CA TYR A 125 -2.75 27.60 5.41
C TYR A 125 -2.99 29.12 5.41
N GLY A 126 -3.62 29.63 6.48
CA GLY A 126 -4.01 31.04 6.60
C GLY A 126 -2.85 32.02 6.83
N GLY A 127 -1.61 31.53 6.94
CA GLY A 127 -0.43 32.33 7.26
C GLY A 127 -0.21 32.50 8.76
N GLY A 128 0.97 32.14 9.24
CA GLY A 128 1.53 32.57 10.53
C GLY A 128 2.52 33.70 10.31
N LYS A 129 2.54 34.70 11.20
CA LYS A 129 3.53 35.79 11.16
C LYS A 129 4.94 35.30 11.42
#